data_AF-A0A9Q3UJB4-F1
#
_entry.id   AF-A0A9Q3UJB4-F1
#
_cell.length_a   1.000
_cell.length_b   1.000
_cell.length_c   1.000
_cell.angle_alpha   90.00
_cell.angle_beta   90.00
_cell.angle_gamma   90.00
#
_symmetry.space_group_name_H-M   'P 1'
#
loop_
_entity.id
_entity.type
_entity.pdbx_description
1 polymer ?
#
loop_
_entity_poly.entity_id
_entity_poly.type
_entity_poly.pdbx_seq_one_letter_code
_entity_poly.pdbx_strand_id
1 'polypeptide(L)'
;MFRRTDAQREWFKRIDEKYPLNTAFDSWYLCCLIGLVTGKKNPDGAAGKEITATFVSEYKKVQHLIIAMLIKAEIAKFGTDTSNKEEMRILMERLLDPKMDLSKDGFKAANSYAEGGFEFLRMKFAERGQPDRAGDFLIKYGMVLSDAIESSDIYQ
;
A
#
# COMPACT_ATOMS: atom_id res chain seq x y z
N MET A 1 3.92 -10.80 6.65
CA MET A 1 2.46 -10.90 6.72
C MET A 1 1.83 -9.52 6.53
N PHE A 2 0.68 -9.47 5.88
CA PHE A 2 -0.10 -8.26 5.65
C PHE A 2 -0.93 -7.92 6.89
N ARG A 3 -1.00 -6.64 7.25
CA ARG A 3 -1.60 -6.19 8.53
C ARG A 3 -2.47 -4.96 8.34
N ARG A 4 -3.48 -4.84 9.19
CA ARG A 4 -4.31 -3.63 9.32
C ARG A 4 -4.47 -3.20 10.77
N THR A 5 -4.42 -1.90 11.00
CA THR A 5 -4.70 -1.28 12.30
C THR A 5 -6.19 -1.40 12.64
N ASP A 6 -6.54 -1.25 13.93
CA ASP A 6 -7.95 -1.25 14.34
C ASP A 6 -8.69 -0.04 13.75
N ALA A 7 -8.01 1.10 13.56
CA ALA A 7 -8.57 2.27 12.88
C ALA A 7 -8.94 1.98 11.43
N GLN A 8 -8.06 1.31 10.67
CA GLN A 8 -8.37 0.87 9.31
C GLN A 8 -9.54 -0.12 9.30
N ARG A 9 -9.57 -1.10 10.23
CA ARG A 9 -10.65 -2.08 10.29
C ARG A 9 -12.00 -1.41 10.52
N GLU A 10 -12.07 -0.47 11.46
CA GLU A 10 -13.33 0.20 11.77
C GLU A 10 -13.74 1.18 10.66
N TRP A 11 -12.79 1.91 10.05
CA TRP A 11 -13.09 2.81 8.93
C TRP A 11 -13.73 2.08 7.73
N PHE A 12 -13.22 0.90 7.38
CA PHE A 12 -13.72 0.13 6.23
C PHE A 12 -14.85 -0.84 6.58
N LYS A 13 -15.31 -0.94 7.83
CA LYS A 13 -16.32 -1.94 8.25
C LYS A 13 -17.62 -1.94 7.42
N ARG A 14 -17.99 -0.79 6.85
CA ARG A 14 -19.18 -0.65 5.99
C ARG A 14 -18.89 -0.85 4.49
N ILE A 15 -17.62 -0.94 4.11
CA ILE A 15 -17.10 -0.91 2.74
C ILE A 15 -16.50 -2.27 2.34
N ASP A 16 -15.73 -2.89 3.23
CA ASP A 16 -15.11 -4.21 3.03
C ASP A 16 -16.14 -5.34 2.91
N GLU A 17 -15.71 -6.44 2.29
CA GLU A 17 -16.49 -7.68 2.12
C GLU A 17 -17.86 -7.47 1.45
N LYS A 18 -17.93 -6.42 0.62
CA LYS A 18 -19.08 -6.06 -0.20
C LYS A 18 -18.58 -5.79 -1.60
N TYR A 19 -19.21 -6.44 -2.58
CA TYR A 19 -18.89 -6.21 -3.98
C TYR A 19 -18.84 -4.70 -4.31
N PRO A 20 -17.73 -4.20 -4.92
CA PRO A 20 -16.66 -4.98 -5.56
C PRO A 20 -15.45 -5.36 -4.67
N LEU A 21 -15.43 -4.99 -3.39
CA LEU A 21 -14.33 -5.26 -2.45
C LEU A 21 -14.64 -6.53 -1.65
N ASN A 22 -14.00 -7.65 -2.00
CA ASN A 22 -14.39 -8.97 -1.48
C ASN A 22 -13.60 -9.38 -0.25
N THR A 23 -12.42 -8.79 -0.01
CA THR A 23 -11.51 -9.18 1.07
C THR A 23 -10.94 -7.97 1.78
N ALA A 24 -10.53 -8.16 3.04
CA ALA A 24 -9.76 -7.16 3.79
C ALA A 24 -8.40 -6.81 3.12
N PHE A 25 -7.92 -7.67 2.21
CA PHE A 25 -6.73 -7.42 1.41
C PHE A 25 -6.98 -6.35 0.34
N ASP A 26 -8.19 -6.23 -0.20
CA ASP A 26 -8.52 -5.23 -1.23
C ASP A 26 -8.34 -3.81 -0.68
N SER A 27 -8.95 -3.50 0.46
CA SER A 27 -8.77 -2.18 1.10
C SER A 27 -7.33 -1.96 1.58
N TRP A 28 -6.64 -3.00 2.05
CA TRP A 28 -5.22 -2.91 2.37
C TRP A 28 -4.40 -2.51 1.13
N TYR A 29 -4.64 -3.17 0.00
CA TYR A 29 -3.93 -2.92 -1.25
C TYR A 29 -4.21 -1.51 -1.78
N LEU A 30 -5.47 -1.07 -1.74
CA LEU A 30 -5.86 0.27 -2.19
C LEU A 30 -5.22 1.37 -1.33
N CYS A 31 -5.12 1.17 -0.01
CA CYS A 31 -4.36 2.06 0.86
C CYS A 31 -2.86 2.00 0.55
N CYS A 32 -2.30 0.80 0.34
CA CYS A 32 -0.89 0.61 -0.01
C CYS A 32 -0.53 1.36 -1.29
N LEU A 33 -1.35 1.24 -2.33
CA LEU A 33 -1.14 1.91 -3.61
C LEU A 33 -1.09 3.44 -3.46
N ILE A 34 -2.00 4.02 -2.69
CA ILE A 34 -1.95 5.46 -2.39
C ILE A 34 -0.67 5.83 -1.65
N GLY A 35 -0.28 5.04 -0.63
CA GLY A 35 0.95 5.27 0.11
C GLY A 35 2.19 5.23 -0.78
N LEU A 36 2.25 4.25 -1.69
CA LEU A 36 3.34 4.08 -2.65
C LEU A 36 3.43 5.25 -3.63
N VAL A 37 2.31 5.68 -4.20
CA VAL A 37 2.27 6.80 -5.15
C VAL A 37 2.61 8.11 -4.47
N THR A 38 2.09 8.35 -3.27
CA THR A 38 2.31 9.61 -2.52
C THR A 38 3.61 9.63 -1.70
N GLY A 39 4.33 8.51 -1.63
CA GLY A 39 5.48 8.33 -0.73
C GLY A 39 5.14 8.34 0.77
N LYS A 40 3.85 8.34 1.14
CA LYS A 40 3.39 8.40 2.53
C LYS A 40 3.48 7.03 3.18
N LYS A 41 4.20 6.94 4.29
CA LYS A 41 4.30 5.72 5.11
C LYS A 41 4.36 6.07 6.60
N ASN A 42 3.86 5.20 7.47
CA ASN A 42 4.04 5.36 8.92
C ASN A 42 5.53 5.08 9.28
N PRO A 43 6.27 6.06 9.86
CA PRO A 43 7.68 5.91 10.23
C PRO A 43 7.91 4.92 11.38
N ASP A 44 6.93 4.76 12.28
CA ASP A 44 7.06 3.88 13.46
C ASP A 44 6.92 2.39 13.10
N GLY A 45 6.61 2.11 11.82
CA GLY A 45 6.36 0.78 11.33
C GLY A 45 4.89 0.41 11.43
N ALA A 46 4.50 -0.61 10.68
CA ALA A 46 3.11 -1.06 10.66
C ALA A 46 2.65 -1.65 11.98
N ALA A 47 1.69 -0.98 12.62
CA ALA A 47 0.93 -1.54 13.72
C ALA A 47 -0.26 -2.37 13.20
N GLY A 48 -0.78 -3.26 14.04
CA GLY A 48 -2.07 -3.89 13.80
C GLY A 48 -2.07 -5.40 13.61
N LYS A 49 -3.28 -5.91 13.38
CA LYS A 49 -3.60 -7.33 13.34
C LYS A 49 -3.39 -7.86 11.92
N GLU A 50 -2.84 -9.06 11.84
CA GLU A 50 -2.69 -9.79 10.59
C GLU A 50 -4.04 -9.95 9.88
N ILE A 51 -4.01 -9.79 8.55
CA ILE A 51 -5.14 -10.09 7.67
C ILE A 51 -4.88 -11.35 6.84
N THR A 52 -3.63 -11.54 6.38
CA THR A 52 -3.19 -12.76 5.69
C THR A 52 -1.66 -12.83 5.68
N ALA A 53 -1.14 -14.05 5.67
CA ALA A 53 0.30 -14.28 5.62
C ALA A 53 0.90 -14.05 4.23
N THR A 54 0.12 -14.22 3.16
CA THR A 54 0.57 -14.17 1.77
C THR A 54 -0.44 -13.43 0.88
N PHE A 55 -0.03 -13.06 -0.33
CA PHE A 55 -0.92 -12.46 -1.33
C PHE A 55 -2.13 -13.37 -1.56
N VAL A 56 -3.34 -12.83 -1.53
CA VAL A 56 -4.57 -13.59 -1.84
C VAL A 56 -4.60 -14.00 -3.32
N SER A 57 -5.40 -15.01 -3.66
CA SER A 57 -5.30 -15.73 -4.93
C SER A 57 -5.41 -14.84 -6.17
N GLU A 58 -6.26 -13.82 -6.09
CA GLU A 58 -6.58 -12.84 -7.11
C GLU A 58 -5.38 -11.92 -7.41
N TYR A 59 -4.53 -11.68 -6.40
CA TYR A 59 -3.37 -10.82 -6.50
C TYR A 59 -2.08 -11.57 -6.81
N LYS A 60 -2.07 -12.91 -6.74
CA LYS A 60 -0.87 -13.72 -7.05
C LYS A 60 -0.31 -13.44 -8.44
N LYS A 61 -1.16 -13.19 -9.43
CA LYS A 61 -0.74 -12.88 -10.81
C LYS A 61 -0.03 -11.54 -10.95
N VAL A 62 -0.31 -10.59 -10.04
CA VAL A 62 0.23 -9.21 -10.07
C VAL A 62 1.15 -8.92 -8.89
N GLN A 63 1.48 -9.92 -8.05
CA GLN A 63 2.28 -9.72 -6.83
C GLN A 63 3.64 -9.07 -7.12
N HIS A 64 4.29 -9.47 -8.21
CA HIS A 64 5.60 -8.93 -8.59
C HIS A 64 5.51 -7.47 -9.05
N LEU A 65 4.37 -7.04 -9.59
CA LEU A 65 4.13 -5.63 -9.91
C LEU A 65 3.99 -4.81 -8.63
N ILE A 66 3.26 -5.33 -7.64
CA ILE A 66 3.11 -4.68 -6.32
C ILE A 66 4.46 -4.55 -5.62
N ILE A 67 5.27 -5.62 -5.66
CA ILE A 67 6.63 -5.63 -5.13
C ILE A 67 7.53 -4.62 -5.87
N ALA A 68 7.46 -4.55 -7.19
CA ALA A 68 8.23 -3.59 -7.98
C ALA A 68 7.86 -2.13 -7.63
N MET A 69 6.58 -1.84 -7.41
CA MET A 69 6.13 -0.52 -6.93
C MET A 69 6.68 -0.20 -5.54
N LEU A 70 6.71 -1.18 -4.63
CA LEU A 70 7.34 -1.02 -3.31
C LEU A 70 8.82 -0.69 -3.43
N ILE A 71 9.57 -1.42 -4.26
CA ILE A 71 10.99 -1.18 -4.50
C ILE A 71 11.20 0.23 -5.05
N LYS A 72 10.41 0.65 -6.07
CA LYS A 72 10.51 1.99 -6.65
C LYS A 72 10.26 3.10 -5.62
N ALA A 73 9.24 2.95 -4.79
CA ALA A 73 8.94 3.91 -3.73
C ALA A 73 10.07 3.98 -2.68
N GLU A 74 10.68 2.84 -2.34
CA GLU A 74 11.81 2.81 -1.41
C GLU A 74 13.08 3.42 -2.01
N ILE A 75 13.38 3.18 -3.29
CA ILE A 75 14.49 3.85 -4.01
C ILE A 75 14.31 5.36 -3.93
N ALA A 76 13.14 5.86 -4.33
CA ALA A 76 12.85 7.29 -4.35
C ALA A 76 12.98 7.92 -2.96
N LYS A 77 12.58 7.19 -1.91
CA LYS A 77 12.63 7.68 -0.53
C LYS A 77 14.04 7.69 0.07
N PHE A 78 14.84 6.67 -0.19
CA PHE A 78 16.18 6.55 0.38
C PHE A 78 17.25 7.21 -0.49
N GLY A 79 16.89 7.70 -1.68
CA GLY A 79 17.85 8.24 -2.64
C GLY A 79 18.86 7.20 -3.10
N THR A 80 18.45 5.92 -3.11
CA THR A 80 19.32 4.81 -3.50
C THR A 80 19.80 5.02 -4.93
N ASP A 81 21.13 5.00 -5.13
CA ASP A 81 21.69 5.16 -6.46
C ASP A 81 21.43 3.89 -7.25
N THR A 82 20.48 3.97 -8.19
CA THR A 82 20.12 2.84 -9.06
C THR A 82 21.26 2.38 -9.96
N SER A 83 22.29 3.21 -10.17
CA SER A 83 23.52 2.83 -10.89
C SER A 83 24.49 2.03 -10.01
N ASN A 84 24.37 2.15 -8.68
CA ASN A 84 25.15 1.39 -7.72
C ASN A 84 24.53 0.00 -7.48
N LYS A 85 25.11 -1.01 -8.13
CA LYS A 85 24.67 -2.41 -8.02
C LYS A 85 24.67 -2.92 -6.58
N GLU A 86 25.58 -2.47 -5.74
CA GLU A 86 25.69 -2.95 -4.36
C GLU A 86 24.57 -2.38 -3.49
N GLU A 87 24.27 -1.09 -3.61
CA GLU A 87 23.13 -0.48 -2.91
C GLU A 87 21.80 -1.10 -3.35
N MET A 88 21.64 -1.34 -4.65
CA MET A 88 20.47 -2.04 -5.19
C MET A 88 20.35 -3.46 -4.65
N ARG A 89 21.45 -4.21 -4.57
CA ARG A 89 21.47 -5.57 -3.98
C ARG A 89 21.04 -5.53 -2.52
N ILE A 90 21.59 -4.62 -1.73
CA ILE A 90 21.25 -4.45 -0.30
C ILE A 90 19.76 -4.11 -0.14
N LEU A 91 19.22 -3.22 -0.96
CA LEU A 91 17.79 -2.88 -0.93
C LEU A 91 16.91 -4.10 -1.24
N MET A 92 17.27 -4.85 -2.29
CA MET A 92 16.54 -6.05 -2.70
C MET A 92 16.55 -7.13 -1.62
N GLU A 93 17.72 -7.41 -1.02
CA GLU A 93 17.87 -8.38 0.07
C GLU A 93 17.14 -7.95 1.34
N ARG A 94 17.03 -6.64 1.58
CA ARG A 94 16.20 -6.12 2.67
C ARG A 94 14.73 -6.39 2.41
N LEU A 95 14.23 -6.13 1.20
CA LEU A 95 12.80 -6.18 0.91
C LEU A 95 12.28 -7.58 0.56
N LEU A 96 13.14 -8.46 0.05
CA LEU A 96 12.74 -9.75 -0.51
C LEU A 96 13.39 -10.93 0.20
N ASP A 97 12.66 -12.04 0.23
CA ASP A 97 13.19 -13.34 0.63
C ASP A 97 13.87 -14.05 -0.57
N PRO A 98 14.58 -15.18 -0.36
CA PRO A 98 15.23 -15.92 -1.44
C PRO A 98 14.27 -16.49 -2.51
N LYS A 99 12.96 -16.49 -2.26
CA LYS A 99 11.93 -16.92 -3.20
C LYS A 99 11.32 -15.75 -3.99
N MET A 100 11.88 -14.55 -3.85
CA MET A 100 11.38 -13.32 -4.47
C MET A 100 9.99 -12.91 -3.97
N ASP A 101 9.59 -13.35 -2.77
CA ASP A 101 8.44 -12.84 -2.02
C ASP A 101 8.92 -11.77 -1.02
N LEU A 102 8.00 -11.11 -0.32
CA LEU A 102 8.34 -10.10 0.69
C LEU A 102 9.06 -10.74 1.89
N SER A 103 10.22 -10.19 2.24
CA SER A 103 10.89 -10.46 3.51
C SER A 103 10.07 -9.91 4.68
N LYS A 104 10.50 -10.17 5.93
CA LYS A 104 9.93 -9.52 7.11
C LYS A 104 9.94 -8.00 7.01
N ASP A 105 11.05 -7.43 6.51
CA ASP A 105 11.19 -5.99 6.34
C ASP A 105 10.42 -5.48 5.12
N GLY A 106 10.32 -6.27 4.06
CA GLY A 106 9.43 -5.99 2.93
C GLY A 106 7.97 -5.87 3.36
N PHE A 107 7.49 -6.80 4.18
CA PHE A 107 6.17 -6.70 4.79
C PHE A 107 6.01 -5.49 5.68
N LYS A 108 7.02 -5.16 6.50
CA LYS A 108 7.00 -3.96 7.35
C LYS A 108 6.87 -2.70 6.48
N ALA A 109 7.66 -2.58 5.42
CA ALA A 109 7.62 -1.46 4.50
C ALA A 109 6.26 -1.35 3.79
N ALA A 110 5.76 -2.45 3.20
CA ALA A 110 4.47 -2.47 2.52
C ALA A 110 3.32 -2.06 3.45
N ASN A 111 3.28 -2.61 4.66
CA ASN A 111 2.25 -2.26 5.63
C ASN A 111 2.38 -0.79 6.11
N SER A 112 3.60 -0.26 6.25
CA SER A 112 3.82 1.16 6.56
C SER A 112 3.25 2.06 5.47
N TYR A 113 3.43 1.72 4.18
CA TYR A 113 2.80 2.45 3.07
C TYR A 113 1.28 2.32 3.09
N ALA A 114 0.74 1.13 3.38
CA ALA A 114 -0.70 0.94 3.54
C ALA A 114 -1.29 1.82 4.64
N GLU A 115 -0.57 1.98 5.75
CA GLU A 115 -1.00 2.87 6.83
C GLU A 115 -0.90 4.36 6.46
N GLY A 116 0.22 4.77 5.84
CA GLY A 116 0.36 6.16 5.38
C GLY A 116 -0.65 6.55 4.29
N GLY A 117 -0.94 5.64 3.36
CA GLY A 117 -1.97 5.84 2.35
C GLY A 117 -3.39 5.83 2.92
N PHE A 118 -3.65 5.06 3.98
CA PHE A 118 -4.91 5.14 4.71
C PHE A 118 -5.12 6.53 5.33
N GLU A 119 -4.12 7.09 6.00
CA GLU A 119 -4.23 8.43 6.59
C GLU A 119 -4.46 9.50 5.51
N PHE A 120 -3.77 9.38 4.37
CA PHE A 120 -3.99 10.26 3.22
C PHE A 120 -5.42 10.15 2.68
N LEU A 121 -5.91 8.93 2.44
CA LEU A 121 -7.28 8.68 1.98
C LEU A 121 -8.31 9.23 2.96
N ARG A 122 -8.15 8.97 4.26
CA ARG A 122 -9.04 9.44 5.31
C ARG A 122 -9.15 10.96 5.31
N MET A 123 -8.01 11.66 5.18
CA MET A 123 -7.98 13.12 5.06
C MET A 123 -8.74 13.60 3.81
N LYS A 124 -8.51 12.99 2.65
CA LYS A 124 -9.19 13.35 1.40
C LYS A 124 -10.69 13.08 1.41
N PHE A 125 -11.13 12.02 2.08
CA PHE A 125 -12.56 11.75 2.22
C PHE A 125 -13.24 12.59 3.29
N ALA A 126 -12.50 13.10 4.30
CA ALA A 126 -13.04 14.13 5.18
C ALA A 126 -13.36 15.42 4.42
N GLU A 127 -12.56 15.78 3.41
CA GLU A 127 -12.79 16.94 2.53
C GLU A 127 -13.93 16.70 1.52
N ARG A 128 -14.01 15.49 0.94
CA ARG A 128 -14.91 15.15 -0.19
C ARG A 128 -16.20 14.47 0.20
N GLY A 129 -16.39 14.18 1.49
CA GLY A 129 -17.50 13.39 2.01
C GLY A 129 -17.17 11.90 2.09
N GLN A 130 -17.30 11.36 3.30
CA GLN A 130 -17.01 9.98 3.66
C GLN A 130 -17.86 9.00 2.83
N PRO A 131 -17.26 8.00 2.15
CA PRO A 131 -18.03 6.96 1.48
C PRO A 131 -18.66 5.98 2.47
N ASP A 132 -19.89 5.54 2.18
CA ASP A 132 -20.66 4.61 3.02
C ASP A 132 -20.90 3.24 2.37
N ARG A 133 -20.52 3.09 1.09
CA ARG A 133 -20.66 1.86 0.28
C ARG A 133 -19.49 1.69 -0.68
N ALA A 134 -19.20 0.43 -1.04
CA ALA A 134 -18.03 0.05 -1.84
C ALA A 134 -17.96 0.76 -3.21
N GLY A 135 -19.09 0.91 -3.91
CA GLY A 135 -19.12 1.61 -5.20
C GLY A 135 -18.76 3.10 -5.10
N ASP A 136 -19.32 3.81 -4.11
CA ASP A 136 -19.00 5.24 -3.87
C ASP A 136 -17.54 5.41 -3.46
N PHE A 137 -17.05 4.50 -2.61
CA PHE A 137 -15.64 4.46 -2.24
C PHE A 137 -14.74 4.35 -3.47
N LEU A 138 -15.00 3.43 -4.40
CA LEU A 138 -14.15 3.22 -5.58
C LEU A 138 -14.15 4.41 -6.54
N ILE A 139 -15.30 5.06 -6.73
CA ILE A 139 -15.39 6.27 -7.57
C ILE A 139 -14.53 7.38 -6.97
N LYS A 140 -14.71 7.68 -5.68
CA LYS A 140 -13.95 8.72 -4.98
C LYS A 140 -12.47 8.35 -4.88
N TYR A 141 -12.15 7.09 -4.66
CA TYR A 141 -10.80 6.56 -4.65
C TYR A 141 -10.09 6.82 -5.98
N GLY A 142 -10.75 6.54 -7.12
CA GLY A 142 -10.18 6.80 -8.45
C GLY A 142 -9.81 8.27 -8.66
N MET A 143 -10.63 9.20 -8.17
CA MET A 143 -10.32 10.63 -8.19
C MET A 143 -9.09 10.95 -7.33
N VAL A 144 -9.05 10.46 -6.08
CA VAL A 144 -7.92 10.70 -5.17
C VAL A 144 -6.62 10.09 -5.70
N LEU A 145 -6.68 8.90 -6.31
CA LEU A 145 -5.53 8.25 -6.92
C LEU A 145 -5.02 9.05 -8.13
N SER A 146 -5.91 9.57 -8.98
CA SER A 146 -5.52 10.37 -10.15
C SER A 146 -4.78 11.63 -9.70
N ASP A 147 -5.34 12.37 -8.73
CA ASP A 147 -4.70 13.56 -8.15
C ASP A 147 -3.34 13.20 -7.50
N ALA A 148 -3.25 12.04 -6.85
CA ALA A 148 -2.02 11.56 -6.23
C ALA A 148 -0.94 11.20 -7.25
N ILE A 149 -1.31 10.63 -8.40
CA ILE A 149 -0.37 10.30 -9.48
C ILE A 149 0.15 11.59 -10.13
N GLU A 150 -0.75 12.53 -10.45
CA GLU A 150 -0.38 13.81 -11.08
C GLU A 150 0.59 14.64 -10.21
N SER A 151 0.48 14.51 -8.89
CA SER A 151 1.34 15.17 -7.90
C SER A 151 2.52 14.33 -7.39
N SER A 152 2.70 13.10 -7.89
CA SER A 152 3.71 12.18 -7.37
C SER A 152 5.10 12.49 -7.93
N ASP A 153 6.09 12.75 -7.09
CA ASP A 153 7.49 12.83 -7.52
C ASP A 153 8.14 11.45 -7.80
N ILE A 154 7.42 10.36 -7.54
CA ILE A 154 7.93 8.98 -7.65
C ILE A 154 7.56 8.36 -9.01
N TYR A 155 6.41 8.76 -9.59
CA TYR A 155 5.81 8.11 -10.76
C TYR A 155 5.60 9.03 -11.97
N GLN A 156 6.34 10.13 -12.06
CA GLN A 156 6.46 10.95 -13.28
C GLN A 156 7.38 10.28 -14.31
#